data_AF-A0A961P991-F1
#
_entry.id   AF-A0A961P991-F1
#
_cell.length_a   1.000
_cell.length_b   1.000
_cell.length_c   1.000
_cell.angle_alpha   90.00
_cell.angle_beta   90.00
_cell.angle_gamma   90.00
#
_symmetry.space_group_name_H-M   'P 1'
#
loop_
_entity.id
_entity.type
_entity.pdbx_description
1 polymer ?
#
loop_
_entity_poly.entity_id
_entity_poly.type
_entity_poly.pdbx_seq_one_letter_code
_entity_poly.pdbx_strand_id
1 'polypeptide(L)' 'MADLKKINIDGTVVEVDGAMTLIQACEVAGVEIPRFCYHERLSIAGNC' A
#
# COMPACT_ATOMS: atom_id res chain seq x y z
N MET A 1 3.39 15.76 -10.40
CA MET A 1 2.03 16.05 -9.89
C MET A 1 1.53 14.75 -9.29
N ALA A 2 1.06 14.75 -8.03
CA ALA A 2 0.53 13.54 -7.42
C ALA A 2 -0.79 13.19 -8.10
N ASP A 3 -0.86 12.02 -8.75
CA ASP A 3 -2.10 11.47 -9.32
C ASP A 3 -2.80 10.67 -8.23
N LEU A 4 -3.54 11.36 -7.37
CA LEU A 4 -4.24 10.75 -6.25
C LEU A 4 -5.36 9.84 -6.75
N LYS A 5 -5.38 8.61 -6.24
CA LYS A 5 -6.42 7.61 -6.51
C LYS A 5 -7.22 7.34 -5.23
N LYS A 6 -8.54 7.30 -5.38
CA LYS A 6 -9.45 6.80 -4.34
C LYS A 6 -9.47 5.28 -4.35
N ILE A 7 -9.26 4.69 -3.19
CA ILE A 7 -9.35 3.25 -2.96
C ILE A 7 -10.15 2.99 -1.68
N ASN A 8 -10.83 1.85 -1.62
CA ASN A 8 -11.58 1.41 -0.45
C ASN A 8 -10.84 0.23 0.19
N ILE A 9 -10.49 0.37 1.46
CA ILE A 9 -9.80 -0.63 2.27
C ILE A 9 -10.70 -0.91 3.48
N ASP A 10 -11.32 -2.09 3.52
CA ASP A 10 -12.24 -2.52 4.58
C ASP A 10 -13.37 -1.52 4.92
N GLY A 11 -13.91 -0.84 3.91
CA GLY A 11 -14.95 0.18 4.08
C GLY A 11 -14.42 1.59 4.31
N THR A 12 -13.13 1.74 4.56
CA THR A 12 -12.45 3.04 4.70
C THR A 12 -11.97 3.52 3.33
N VAL A 13 -12.47 4.67 2.87
CA VAL A 13 -12.01 5.28 1.61
C VAL A 13 -10.81 6.18 1.90
N VAL A 14 -9.69 5.92 1.24
CA VAL A 14 -8.47 6.73 1.32
C VAL A 14 -8.04 7.23 -0.05
N GLU A 15 -7.39 8.39 -0.08
CA GLU A 15 -6.75 8.96 -1.27
C GLU A 15 -5.24 8.83 -1.13
N VAL A 16 -4.62 8.09 -2.05
CA VAL A 16 -3.17 7.82 -2.05
C VAL A 16 -2.59 8.09 -3.43
N ASP A 17 -1.27 8.29 -3.52
CA ASP A 17 -0.60 8.45 -4.80
C ASP A 17 -0.75 7.17 -5.64
N GLY A 18 -1.11 7.30 -6.91
CA GLY A 18 -1.33 6.16 -7.82
C GLY A 18 -0.09 5.28 -8.05
N ALA A 19 1.10 5.74 -7.70
CA ALA A 19 2.33 4.94 -7.74
C ALA A 19 2.56 4.09 -6.47
N MET A 20 1.78 4.29 -5.40
CA MET A 20 1.90 3.46 -4.19
C MET A 20 1.45 2.02 -4.45
N THR A 21 2.13 1.09 -3.79
CA THR A 21 1.66 -0.30 -3.72
C THR A 21 0.44 -0.42 -2.79
N LEU A 22 -0.33 -1.50 -2.94
CA LEU A 22 -1.45 -1.77 -2.03
C LEU A 22 -1.01 -1.95 -0.58
N ILE A 23 0.19 -2.49 -0.32
CA ILE A 23 0.70 -2.64 1.05
C ILE A 23 0.91 -1.26 1.68
N GLN A 24 1.52 -0.31 0.96
CA GLN A 24 1.72 1.06 1.44
C GLN A 24 0.39 1.80 1.62
N ALA A 25 -0.57 1.59 0.71
CA ALA A 25 -1.90 2.15 0.84
C ALA A 25 -2.63 1.64 2.09
N CYS A 26 -2.51 0.35 2.41
CA CYS A 26 -3.04 -0.22 3.65
C CYS A 26 -2.38 0.37 4.89
N GLU A 27 -1.06 0.59 4.88
CA GLU A 27 -0.35 1.27 5.98
C GLU A 27 -0.90 2.68 6.23
N VAL A 28 -1.20 3.45 5.17
CA VAL A 28 -1.86 4.77 5.29
C VAL A 28 -3.25 4.67 5.94
N ALA A 29 -3.98 3.59 5.65
CA ALA A 29 -5.27 3.29 6.28
C ALA A 29 -5.14 2.67 7.70
N GLY A 30 -3.92 2.51 8.23
CA GLY A 30 -3.67 1.91 9.54
C GLY A 30 -3.83 0.38 9.58
N VAL A 31 -3.82 -0.27 8.41
CA VAL A 31 -3.95 -1.72 8.25
C VAL A 31 -2.59 -2.32 7.90
N GLU A 32 -2.05 -3.15 8.80
CA GLU A 32 -0.81 -3.86 8.54
C GLU A 32 -1.08 -5.17 7.77
N ILE A 33 -0.53 -5.30 6.56
CA ILE A 33 -0.55 -6.56 5.81
C ILE A 33 0.64 -7.44 6.26
N PRO A 34 0.39 -8.70 6.66
CA PRO A 34 1.45 -9.66 6.95
C PRO A 34 2.36 -9.87 5.73
N ARG A 35 3.66 -9.78 5.94
CA ARG A 35 4.67 -9.87 4.88
C ARG A 35 5.86 -10.70 5.32
N PHE A 36 6.44 -11.47 4.39
CA PHE A 36 7.74 -12.13 4.59
C PHE A 36 8.81 -11.56 3.68
N CYS A 37 8.49 -11.42 2.38
CA CYS A 37 9.42 -11.06 1.32
C CYS A 37 9.41 -9.57 0.95
N TYR A 38 8.49 -8.78 1.51
CA TYR A 38 8.43 -7.33 1.30
C TYR A 38 9.13 -6.59 2.44
N HIS A 39 9.99 -5.63 2.08
CA HIS A 39 10.62 -4.70 3.01
C HIS A 39 10.68 -3.32 2.35
N GLU A 40 10.27 -2.26 3.05
CA GLU A 40 10.07 -0.90 2.49
C GLU A 40 11.35 -0.28 1.89
N ARG A 41 12.52 -0.71 2.38
CA ARG A 41 13.85 -0.22 1.97
C ARG A 41 14.59 -1.12 0.99
N LEU A 42 14.01 -2.25 0.61
CA LEU A 42 14.61 -3.20 -0.35
C LEU A 42 13.81 -3.21 -1.64
N SER A 43 14.40 -3.75 -2.70
CA SER A 43 13.66 -4.02 -3.93
C SER A 43 12.48 -4.94 -3.67
N ILE A 44 11.37 -4.70 -4.36
CA ILE A 44 10.15 -5.50 -4.21
C ILE A 44 10.42 -6.93 -4.68
N ALA A 45 10.11 -7.89 -3.81
CA ALA A 45 10.06 -9.32 -4.10
C ALA A 45 8.65 -9.86 -3.85
N GLY A 46 8.34 -11.00 -4.48
CA GLY A 46 7.04 -11.70 -4.39
C GLY A 46 7.24 -13.22 -4.45
N ASN A 47 8.20 -13.70 -3.66
CA ASN A 47 8.62 -15.10 -3.56
C ASN A 47 8.19 -15.77 -2.25
N CYS A 48 7.58 -14.99 -1.36
CA CYS A 48 6.54 -15.42 -0.46
C CYS A 48 5.18 -15.19 -1.15
#